data_AF-A0A1F8TST2-F1
#
_entry.id   AF-A0A1F8TST2-F1
#
_cell.length_a   1.000
_cell.length_b   1.000
_cell.length_c   1.000
_cell.angle_alpha   90.00
_cell.angle_beta   90.00
_cell.angle_gamma   90.00
#
_symmetry.space_group_name_H-M   'P 1'
#
loop_
_entity.id
_entity.type
_entity.pdbx_description
1 polymer ?
#
loop_
_entity_poly.entity_id
_entity_poly.type
_entity_poly.pdbx_seq_one_letter_code
_entity_poly.pdbx_strand_id
1 'polypeptide(L)' 'MFRLGPTELLIILGIVILLFGVGRIGKIAGELGSGLRSFKEGLSRDKEENQ' A
#
# COMPACT_ATOMS: atom_id res chain seq x y z
N MET A 1 6.42 -25.34 -11.50
CA MET A 1 7.11 -25.82 -10.28
C MET A 1 7.81 -24.64 -9.61
N PHE A 2 7.03 -23.73 -9.02
CA PHE A 2 7.50 -22.67 -8.12
C PHE A 2 6.34 -22.43 -7.15
N ARG A 3 6.45 -22.99 -5.94
CA ARG A 3 5.52 -22.67 -4.87
C ARG A 3 6.14 -21.52 -4.13
N LEU A 4 5.71 -20.30 -4.44
CA LEU A 4 6.03 -19.13 -3.62
C LEU A 4 5.29 -19.31 -2.30
N GLY A 5 5.95 -19.93 -1.34
CA GLY A 5 5.44 -20.08 0.00
C GLY A 5 5.46 -18.74 0.73
N PRO A 6 4.73 -18.64 1.85
CA PRO A 6 4.75 -17.47 2.71
C PRO A 6 6.17 -17.13 3.18
N THR A 7 7.04 -18.13 3.35
CA THR A 7 8.45 -17.94 3.71
C THR A 7 9.26 -17.27 2.60
N GLU A 8 9.16 -17.72 1.35
CA GLU A 8 9.87 -17.10 0.23
C GLU A 8 9.40 -15.66 -0.01
N LEU A 9 8.10 -15.39 0.13
CA LEU A 9 7.55 -14.03 0.00
C LEU A 9 8.11 -13.08 1.08
N LEU A 10 8.27 -13.55 2.33
CA LEU A 10 8.87 -12.75 3.40
C LEU A 10 10.34 -12.43 3.11
N ILE A 11 11.10 -13.38 2.58
CA ILE A 11 12.51 -13.15 2.20
C ILE A 11 12.60 -12.11 1.09
N ILE A 12 11.77 -12.24 0.05
CA ILE A 12 11.71 -11.27 -1.05
C ILE A 12 11.32 -9.89 -0.54
N LEU A 13 10.30 -9.81 0.34
CA LEU A 13 9.89 -8.56 0.96
C LEU A 13 11.04 -7.92 1.76
N GLY A 14 11.80 -8.71 2.51
CA GLY A 14 12.98 -8.25 3.24
C GLY A 14 14.05 -7.66 2.30
N ILE A 15 14.33 -8.33 1.18
CA ILE A 15 15.28 -7.83 0.16
C ILE A 15 14.79 -6.51 -0.44
N VAL A 16 13.51 -6.43 -0.81
CA VAL A 16 12.90 -5.20 -1.34
C VAL A 16 13.03 -4.07 -0.33
N ILE A 17 12.74 -4.32 0.95
CA ILE A 17 12.89 -3.31 2.01
C ILE A 17 14.35 -2.88 2.18
N LEU A 18 15.33 -3.78 2.02
CA LEU A 18 16.75 -3.44 2.10
C LEU A 18 17.22 -2.58 0.91
N LEU A 19 16.78 -2.91 -0.31
CA LEU A 19 17.15 -2.17 -1.53
C LEU A 19 16.52 -0.77 -1.56
N PHE A 20 15.23 -0.68 -1.25
CA PHE A 20 14.50 0.58 -1.30
C PHE A 20 14.66 1.37 0.00
N GLY A 21 14.89 0.71 1.13
CA GLY A 21 14.96 1.31 2.46
C GLY A 21 13.58 1.56 3.07
N VAL A 22 13.47 1.39 4.39
CA VAL A 22 12.21 1.61 5.14
C VAL A 22 11.66 3.03 5.00
N GLY A 23 12.54 4.04 4.90
CA GLY A 23 12.14 5.44 4.79
C GLY A 23 11.48 5.79 3.45
N ARG A 24 12.00 5.25 2.33
CA ARG A 24 11.41 5.50 1.00
C ARG A 24 10.07 4.78 0.83
N ILE A 25 9.98 3.53 1.30
CA ILE A 25 8.72 2.78 1.30
C ILE A 25 7.67 3.49 2.16
N GLY A 26 8.05 3.93 3.37
CA GLY A 26 7.14 4.67 4.26
C GLY A 26 6.65 5.99 3.67
N LYS A 27 7.53 6.75 3.01
CA LYS A 27 7.15 8.00 2.33
C LYS A 27 6.14 7.76 1.20
N ILE A 28 6.41 6.78 0.33
CA ILE A 28 5.52 6.41 -0.77
C ILE A 28 4.18 5.90 -0.23
N ALA A 29 4.19 5.01 0.77
CA ALA A 29 2.98 4.50 1.38
C ALA A 29 2.16 5.61 2.07
N GLY A 30 2.82 6.60 2.68
CA GLY A 30 2.16 7.78 3.24
C GLY A 30 1.46 8.62 2.17
N GLU A 31 2.16 8.97 1.09
CA GLU A 31 1.60 9.74 -0.03
C GLU A 31 0.42 9.01 -0.70
N LEU A 32 0.58 7.70 -0.96
CA LEU A 32 -0.48 6.85 -1.51
C LEU A 32 -1.67 6.71 -0.53
N GLY A 33 -1.40 6.57 0.76
CA GLY A 33 -2.43 6.43 1.80
C GLY A 33 -3.28 7.69 1.94
N SER A 34 -2.65 8.86 1.91
CA SER A 34 -3.36 10.15 1.90
C SER A 34 -4.23 10.29 0.65
N GLY A 35 -3.72 9.95 -0.54
CA GLY A 35 -4.50 9.96 -1.77
C GLY A 35 -5.70 9.00 -1.75
N LEU A 36 -5.48 7.77 -1.28
CA LEU A 36 -6.56 6.78 -1.13
C LEU A 36 -7.62 7.22 -0.12
N ARG A 37 -7.21 7.88 0.96
CA ARG A 37 -8.13 8.43 1.97
C ARG A 37 -9.00 9.54 1.38
N SER A 38 -8.42 10.51 0.68
CA SER A 38 -9.18 11.57 0.02
C SER A 38 -10.12 11.02 -1.06
N PHE A 39 -9.70 9.99 -1.80
CA PHE A 39 -10.54 9.30 -2.77
C PHE A 39 -11.75 8.62 -2.10
N LYS A 40 -11.51 7.90 -1.01
CA LYS A 40 -12.58 7.27 -0.22
C LYS A 40 -13.56 8.32 0.32
N GLU A 41 -13.06 9.42 0.88
CA GLU A 41 -13.89 10.51 1.42
C GLU A 41 -14.73 11.18 0.34
N GLY A 42 -14.17 11.38 -0.87
CA GLY A 42 -14.91 11.88 -2.03
C GLY A 42 -16.04 10.95 -2.47
N LEU A 43 -15.77 9.64 -2.57
CA LEU A 43 -16.78 8.63 -2.92
C LEU A 43 -17.87 8.48 -1.84
N SER A 44 -17.52 8.64 -0.56
CA SER A 44 -18.49 8.59 0.54
C SER A 44 -19.41 9.82 0.56
N ARG A 45 -18.88 11.02 0.30
CA ARG A 45 -19.70 12.24 0.17
C ARG A 45 -20.69 12.16 -1.00
N ASP A 46 -20.27 11.63 -2.14
CA ASP A 46 -21.15 11.43 -3.31
C ASP A 46 -22.31 10.45 -3.03
N LYS A 47 -22.09 9.45 -2.15
CA LYS A 47 -23.15 8.53 -1.70
C LYS A 47 -24.12 9.12 -0.69
N GLU A 48 -23.69 10.09 0.10
CA GLU A 48 -24.53 10.77 1.11
C GLU A 48 -25.34 11.92 0.49
N GLU A 49 -24.86 12.55 -0.58
CA GLU A 49 -25.54 13.67 -1.27
C GLU A 49 -26.64 13.20 -2.26
N ASN A 50 -26.68 11.90 -2.59
CA ASN A 50 -27.69 11.26 -3.45
C ASN A 50 -28.76 10.47 -2.67
N GLN A 51 -28.91 10.71 -1.36
CA GLN A 51 -30.05 10.27 -0.52
C GLN A 51 -30.83 11.48 -0.03
#